data_AF-A0A354ELY5-F1
#
_entry.id   AF-A0A354ELY5-F1
#
_cell.length_a   1.000
_cell.length_b   1.000
_cell.length_c   1.000
_cell.angle_alpha   90.00
_cell.angle_beta   90.00
_cell.angle_gamma   90.00
#
_symmetry.space_group_name_H-M   'P 1'
#
loop_
_entity.id
_entity.type
_entity.pdbx_description
1 polymer ?
#
loop_
_entity_poly.entity_id
_entity_poly.type
_entity_poly.pdbx_seq_one_letter_code
_entity_poly.pdbx_strand_id
1 'polypeptide(L)'
;MKILGFKKILASCLMGVFLSFGFSNFALASCPTGSSDTICFENPLVYETVDGMLAALLVHLQGIIVVISMVFIVIGALIYMTSAGNDKRMELGKSAIFAAVVGLALGIAAPSFLREIYDILGADPSGEAALTGAPSIAQIALNVLNFLLSIAGVLGIIMLVAAGIAYLTAAGNEGQIETAKKMTKWAIIGIAVALGALVLVKQVANFF
;
A
#
# COMPACT_ATOMS: atom_id res chain seq x y z
N MET A 1 11.49 -28.69 25.44
CA MET A 1 10.18 -28.52 26.13
C MET A 1 9.66 -27.06 26.19
N LYS A 2 10.26 -26.04 25.53
CA LYS A 2 9.82 -24.63 25.62
C LYS A 2 8.99 -24.06 24.44
N ILE A 3 8.73 -24.84 23.39
CA ILE A 3 8.06 -24.35 22.17
C ILE A 3 6.54 -24.14 22.35
N LEU A 4 5.89 -24.88 23.27
CA LEU A 4 4.44 -24.76 23.50
C LEU A 4 4.02 -23.43 24.12
N GLY A 5 4.87 -22.83 24.96
CA GLY A 5 4.58 -21.55 25.62
C GLY A 5 4.58 -20.37 24.65
N PHE A 6 5.53 -20.35 23.71
CA PHE A 6 5.64 -19.30 22.70
C PHE A 6 4.43 -19.28 21.75
N LYS A 7 3.90 -20.45 21.38
CA LYS A 7 2.70 -20.56 20.53
C LYS A 7 1.45 -19.98 21.19
N LYS A 8 1.30 -20.13 22.52
CA LYS A 8 0.17 -19.55 23.29
C LYS A 8 0.28 -18.03 23.43
N ILE A 9 1.49 -17.51 23.66
CA ILE A 9 1.76 -16.06 23.75
C ILE A 9 1.52 -15.40 22.40
N LEU A 10 1.97 -16.03 21.30
CA LEU A 10 1.74 -15.53 19.95
C LEU A 10 0.23 -15.50 19.59
N ALA A 11 -0.51 -16.56 19.94
CA ALA A 11 -1.95 -16.63 19.71
C ALA A 11 -2.71 -15.54 20.50
N SER A 12 -2.31 -15.28 21.75
CA SER A 12 -2.90 -14.21 22.57
C SER A 12 -2.63 -12.82 22.01
N CYS A 13 -1.43 -12.58 21.46
CA CYS A 13 -1.07 -11.29 20.88
C CYS A 13 -1.76 -11.06 19.53
N LEU A 14 -1.87 -12.10 18.69
CA LEU A 14 -2.65 -12.07 17.44
C LEU A 14 -4.14 -11.83 17.69
N MET A 15 -4.73 -12.49 18.70
CA MET A 15 -6.13 -12.30 19.08
C MET A 15 -6.39 -10.87 19.60
N GLY A 16 -5.44 -10.30 20.36
CA GLY A 16 -5.53 -8.92 20.85
C GLY A 16 -5.45 -7.88 19.73
N VAL A 17 -4.54 -8.05 18.77
CA VAL A 17 -4.45 -7.17 17.59
C VAL A 17 -5.67 -7.33 16.68
N PHE A 18 -6.18 -8.56 16.51
CA PHE A 18 -7.40 -8.85 15.75
C PHE A 18 -8.64 -8.17 16.36
N LEU A 19 -8.76 -8.18 17.69
CA LEU A 19 -9.87 -7.52 18.39
C LEU A 19 -9.75 -5.98 18.32
N SER A 20 -8.53 -5.42 18.44
CA SER A 20 -8.30 -3.96 18.41
C SER A 20 -8.42 -3.34 17.02
N PHE A 21 -8.16 -4.07 15.94
CA PHE A 21 -8.30 -3.55 14.56
C PHE A 21 -9.53 -4.08 13.83
N GLY A 22 -9.99 -5.30 14.14
CA GLY A 22 -11.07 -5.98 13.42
C GLY A 22 -12.49 -5.59 13.85
N PHE A 23 -12.69 -5.12 15.09
CA PHE A 23 -14.03 -4.74 15.60
C PHE A 23 -14.20 -3.25 15.89
N SER A 24 -13.12 -2.50 16.14
CA SER A 24 -13.19 -1.11 16.59
C SER A 24 -13.72 -0.11 15.56
N ASN A 25 -13.74 -0.47 14.27
CA ASN A 25 -14.20 0.41 13.19
C ASN A 25 -15.63 0.13 12.73
N PHE A 26 -16.32 -0.86 13.31
CA PHE A 26 -17.74 -1.07 13.04
C PHE A 26 -18.56 -0.17 13.96
N ALA A 27 -18.74 1.09 13.55
CA ALA A 27 -19.63 2.02 14.24
C ALA A 27 -21.08 1.53 14.09
N LEU A 28 -21.66 1.04 15.19
CA LEU A 28 -23.11 0.85 15.28
C LEU A 28 -23.76 2.22 15.43
N ALA A 29 -24.85 2.44 14.68
CA ALA A 29 -25.71 3.61 14.81
C ALA A 29 -26.00 3.89 16.30
N SER A 30 -25.62 5.08 16.78
CA SER A 30 -26.00 5.54 18.12
C SER A 30 -26.95 6.71 17.98
N CYS A 31 -28.16 6.56 18.51
CA CYS A 31 -29.15 7.64 18.47
C CYS A 31 -28.63 8.79 19.37
N PRO A 32 -28.68 10.06 18.92
CA PRO A 32 -28.17 11.17 19.68
C PRO A 32 -28.85 11.21 21.06
N THR A 33 -28.04 11.18 22.11
CA THR A 33 -28.48 11.31 23.50
C THR A 33 -29.00 12.72 23.74
N GLY A 34 -30.26 12.99 23.37
CA GLY A 34 -30.84 14.33 23.50
C GLY A 34 -32.36 14.47 23.34
N SER A 35 -33.13 13.41 23.03
CA SER A 35 -34.59 13.55 22.91
C SER A 35 -35.33 12.25 23.21
N SER A 36 -35.86 12.15 24.42
CA SER A 36 -36.91 11.21 24.80
C SER A 36 -38.12 11.42 23.88
N ASP A 37 -38.64 10.35 23.30
CA ASP A 37 -39.93 10.25 22.58
C ASP A 37 -39.97 10.45 21.05
N THR A 38 -38.85 10.47 20.33
CA THR A 38 -38.87 10.31 18.86
C THR A 38 -38.23 8.98 18.48
N ILE A 39 -39.01 8.04 17.92
CA ILE A 39 -38.48 6.80 17.32
C ILE A 39 -37.59 7.22 16.13
N CYS A 40 -36.28 7.28 16.35
CA CYS A 40 -35.27 7.51 15.33
C CYS A 40 -35.13 6.23 14.49
N PHE A 41 -35.69 6.22 13.28
CA PHE A 41 -35.35 5.22 12.26
C PHE A 41 -33.99 5.58 11.68
N GLU A 42 -32.95 5.34 12.46
CA GLU A 42 -31.57 5.51 12.04
C GLU A 42 -31.24 4.40 11.05
N ASN A 43 -30.60 4.75 9.94
CA ASN A 43 -30.10 3.75 9.01
C ASN A 43 -29.15 2.81 9.77
N PRO A 44 -29.43 1.49 9.89
CA PRO A 44 -28.59 0.57 10.66
C PRO A 44 -27.16 0.45 10.10
N LEU A 45 -26.94 0.98 8.91
CA LEU A 45 -25.64 1.06 8.23
C LEU A 45 -24.94 2.41 8.45
N VAL A 46 -25.56 3.44 9.02
CA VAL A 46 -24.98 4.80 9.28
C VAL A 46 -24.53 5.57 8.01
N TYR A 47 -24.36 4.90 6.88
CA TYR A 47 -23.89 5.51 5.62
C TYR A 47 -25.09 5.91 4.74
N GLU A 48 -25.28 7.21 4.54
CA GLU A 48 -26.31 7.75 3.64
C GLU A 48 -25.86 7.77 2.16
N THR A 49 -24.58 7.47 1.89
CA THR A 49 -23.99 7.46 0.54
C THR A 49 -23.28 6.15 0.21
N VAL A 50 -23.28 5.78 -1.07
CA VAL A 50 -22.56 4.60 -1.58
C VAL A 50 -21.05 4.67 -1.32
N ASP A 51 -20.48 5.89 -1.32
CA ASP A 51 -19.06 6.11 -1.04
C ASP A 51 -18.71 5.85 0.42
N GLY A 52 -19.58 6.24 1.36
CA GLY A 52 -19.43 5.95 2.78
C GLY A 52 -19.45 4.44 3.05
N MET A 53 -20.38 3.72 2.42
CA MET A 53 -20.46 2.25 2.52
C MET A 53 -19.19 1.58 1.94
N LEU A 54 -18.70 2.05 0.80
CA LEU A 54 -17.50 1.51 0.16
C LEU A 54 -16.24 1.78 0.98
N ALA A 55 -16.08 2.99 1.52
CA ALA A 55 -14.96 3.36 2.40
C ALA A 55 -14.95 2.50 3.67
N ALA A 56 -16.11 2.28 4.28
CA ALA A 56 -16.23 1.41 5.45
C ALA A 56 -15.86 -0.05 5.16
N LEU A 57 -16.31 -0.58 4.02
CA LEU A 57 -15.91 -1.92 3.55
C LEU A 57 -14.40 -2.01 3.29
N LEU A 58 -13.80 -0.97 2.71
CA LEU A 58 -12.37 -0.92 2.41
C LEU A 58 -11.53 -0.94 3.69
N VAL A 59 -11.88 -0.13 4.70
CA VAL A 59 -11.21 -0.13 6.01
C VAL A 59 -11.32 -1.50 6.69
N HIS A 60 -12.46 -2.18 6.54
CA HIS A 60 -12.64 -3.51 7.11
C HIS A 60 -11.80 -4.59 6.39
N LEU A 61 -11.75 -4.57 5.05
CA LEU A 61 -10.86 -5.43 4.27
C LEU A 61 -9.39 -5.17 4.60
N GLN A 62 -9.00 -3.90 4.77
CA GLN A 62 -7.64 -3.53 5.18
C GLN A 62 -7.29 -4.10 6.55
N GLY A 63 -8.22 -4.10 7.51
CA GLY A 63 -8.05 -4.75 8.81
C GLY A 63 -7.75 -6.26 8.69
N ILE A 64 -8.48 -6.97 7.81
CA ILE A 64 -8.24 -8.41 7.55
C ILE A 64 -6.85 -8.63 6.93
N ILE A 65 -6.45 -7.80 5.97
CA ILE A 65 -5.14 -7.88 5.32
C ILE A 65 -4.01 -7.73 6.34
N VAL A 66 -4.11 -6.77 7.27
CA VAL A 66 -3.09 -6.53 8.30
C VAL A 66 -2.88 -7.76 9.19
N VAL A 67 -3.98 -8.39 9.61
CA VAL A 67 -3.95 -9.59 10.45
C VAL A 67 -3.31 -10.76 9.71
N ILE A 68 -3.71 -10.99 8.45
CA ILE A 68 -3.15 -12.05 7.61
C ILE A 68 -1.63 -11.83 7.44
N SER A 69 -1.22 -10.62 7.08
CA SER A 69 0.19 -10.26 6.92
C SER A 69 1.00 -10.51 8.20
N MET A 70 0.45 -10.17 9.37
CA MET A 70 1.08 -10.43 10.67
C MET A 70 1.36 -11.92 10.88
N VAL A 71 0.40 -12.79 10.54
CA VAL A 71 0.57 -14.25 10.66
C VAL A 71 1.65 -14.77 9.71
N PHE A 72 1.63 -14.34 8.43
CA PHE A 72 2.62 -14.76 7.44
C PHE A 72 4.04 -14.29 7.79
N ILE A 73 4.19 -13.08 8.34
CA ILE A 73 5.50 -12.59 8.83
C ILE A 73 6.04 -13.51 9.93
N VAL A 74 5.20 -13.92 10.89
CA VAL A 74 5.64 -14.80 11.97
C VAL A 74 6.01 -16.19 11.44
N ILE A 75 5.21 -16.76 10.54
CA ILE A 75 5.50 -18.07 9.94
C ILE A 75 6.81 -18.02 9.15
N GLY A 76 7.01 -16.98 8.34
CA GLY A 76 8.25 -16.76 7.60
C GLY A 76 9.47 -16.63 8.52
N ALA A 77 9.33 -15.89 9.63
CA ALA A 77 10.38 -15.72 10.62
C ALA A 77 10.73 -17.04 11.34
N LEU A 78 9.73 -17.85 11.69
CA LEU A 78 9.96 -19.17 12.29
C LEU A 78 10.66 -20.13 11.34
N ILE A 79 10.27 -20.17 10.06
CA ILE A 79 10.95 -20.97 9.03
C ILE A 79 12.39 -20.51 8.89
N TYR A 80 12.64 -19.20 8.83
CA TYR A 80 13.98 -18.63 8.73
C TYR A 80 14.88 -19.04 9.90
N MET A 81 14.40 -18.91 11.14
CA MET A 81 15.18 -19.27 12.34
C MET A 81 15.45 -20.77 12.46
N THR A 82 14.53 -21.62 11.99
CA THR A 82 14.66 -23.08 12.07
C THR A 82 15.37 -23.70 10.86
N SER A 83 15.84 -22.88 9.91
CA SER A 83 16.39 -23.36 8.63
C SER A 83 17.71 -24.12 8.73
N ALA A 84 18.42 -24.09 9.87
CA ALA A 84 19.57 -24.95 10.19
C ALA A 84 20.61 -25.13 9.05
N GLY A 85 20.82 -24.12 8.21
CA GLY A 85 21.77 -24.15 7.08
C GLY A 85 21.25 -24.77 5.78
N ASN A 86 19.96 -25.12 5.68
CA ASN A 86 19.34 -25.52 4.41
C ASN A 86 18.95 -24.28 3.60
N ASP A 87 19.69 -24.03 2.50
CA ASP A 87 19.50 -22.87 1.62
C ASP A 87 18.05 -22.69 1.16
N LYS A 88 17.37 -23.78 0.78
CA LYS A 88 15.98 -23.72 0.30
C LYS A 88 15.01 -23.25 1.39
N ARG A 89 15.19 -23.69 2.64
CA ARG A 89 14.33 -23.29 3.76
C ARG A 89 14.58 -21.84 4.16
N MET A 90 15.85 -21.43 4.11
CA MET A 90 16.23 -20.06 4.41
C MET A 90 15.69 -19.08 3.37
N GLU A 91 15.74 -19.47 2.09
CA GLU A 91 15.17 -18.69 0.98
C GLU A 91 13.65 -18.59 1.08
N LEU A 92 12.95 -19.70 1.38
CA LEU A 92 11.49 -19.70 1.60
C LEU A 92 11.07 -18.80 2.76
N GLY A 93 11.82 -18.79 3.87
CA GLY A 93 11.56 -17.90 5.00
C GLY A 93 11.67 -16.42 4.60
N LYS A 94 12.72 -16.07 3.85
CA LYS A 94 12.91 -14.70 3.34
C LYS A 94 11.81 -14.30 2.38
N SER A 95 11.51 -15.12 1.37
CA SER A 95 10.50 -14.79 0.35
C SER A 95 9.09 -14.66 0.94
N ALA A 96 8.75 -15.48 1.93
CA ALA A 96 7.47 -15.36 2.66
C ALA A 96 7.37 -14.03 3.42
N ILE A 97 8.43 -13.59 4.10
CA ILE A 97 8.45 -12.30 4.81
C ILE A 97 8.33 -11.15 3.81
N PHE A 98 9.10 -11.18 2.70
CA PHE A 98 9.03 -10.14 1.67
C PHE A 98 7.64 -10.05 1.05
N ALA A 99 7.02 -11.19 0.70
CA ALA A 99 5.68 -11.21 0.14
C ALA A 99 4.65 -10.62 1.11
N ALA A 100 4.74 -10.94 2.40
CA ALA A 100 3.84 -10.41 3.41
C ALA A 100 4.01 -8.89 3.63
N VAL A 101 5.26 -8.40 3.64
CA VAL A 101 5.56 -6.97 3.78
C VAL A 101 5.08 -6.18 2.56
N VAL A 102 5.31 -6.70 1.35
CA VAL A 102 4.83 -6.06 0.11
C VAL A 102 3.30 -6.06 0.07
N GLY A 103 2.64 -7.17 0.41
CA GLY A 103 1.18 -7.25 0.48
C GLY A 103 0.58 -6.28 1.49
N LEU A 104 1.20 -6.14 2.66
CA LEU A 104 0.81 -5.16 3.67
C LEU A 104 1.00 -3.71 3.17
N ALA A 105 2.15 -3.41 2.56
CA ALA A 105 2.43 -2.08 2.03
C ALA A 105 1.44 -1.69 0.92
N LEU A 106 1.12 -2.61 0.02
CA LEU A 106 0.12 -2.41 -1.03
C LEU A 106 -1.29 -2.26 -0.46
N GLY A 107 -1.66 -3.06 0.53
CA GLY A 107 -2.96 -2.96 1.20
C GLY A 107 -3.19 -1.60 1.87
N ILE A 108 -2.14 -1.02 2.47
CA ILE A 108 -2.20 0.31 3.09
C ILE A 108 -2.14 1.44 2.04
N ALA A 109 -1.41 1.23 0.94
CA ALA A 109 -1.29 2.22 -0.12
C ALA A 109 -2.50 2.26 -1.07
N ALA A 110 -3.31 1.20 -1.16
CA ALA A 110 -4.48 1.11 -2.03
C ALA A 110 -5.46 2.32 -1.96
N PRO A 111 -5.85 2.83 -0.78
CA PRO A 111 -6.71 4.02 -0.72
C PRO A 111 -6.04 5.28 -1.29
N SER A 112 -4.71 5.42 -1.15
CA SER A 112 -3.95 6.52 -1.74
C SER A 112 -4.01 6.47 -3.27
N PHE A 113 -3.91 5.28 -3.85
CA PHE A 113 -4.05 5.08 -5.30
C PHE A 113 -5.45 5.44 -5.81
N LEU A 114 -6.50 5.05 -5.09
CA LEU A 114 -7.87 5.39 -5.50
C LEU A 114 -8.09 6.90 -5.51
N ARG A 115 -7.62 7.60 -4.47
CA ARG A 115 -7.73 9.06 -4.38
C ARG A 115 -7.01 9.75 -5.54
N GLU A 116 -5.82 9.28 -5.89
CA GLU A 116 -5.06 9.81 -7.02
C GLU A 116 -5.78 9.59 -8.35
N ILE A 117 -6.50 8.47 -8.53
CA ILE A 117 -7.34 8.22 -9.71
C ILE A 117 -8.56 9.16 -9.77
N TYR A 118 -9.22 9.43 -8.63
CA TYR A 118 -10.33 10.39 -8.57
C TYR A 118 -9.87 11.82 -8.91
N ASP A 119 -8.69 12.23 -8.42
CA ASP A 119 -8.07 13.52 -8.73
C ASP A 119 -7.69 13.64 -10.22
N ILE A 120 -7.27 12.55 -10.87
CA ILE A 120 -7.00 12.53 -12.31
C ILE A 120 -8.29 12.67 -13.13
N LEU A 121 -9.36 12.01 -12.70
CA LEU A 121 -10.63 11.99 -13.43
C LEU A 121 -11.44 13.30 -13.24
N GLY A 122 -11.03 14.16 -12.30
CA GLY A 122 -11.72 15.41 -11.99
C GLY A 122 -13.05 15.21 -11.27
N ALA A 123 -13.27 14.02 -10.72
CA ALA A 123 -14.44 13.71 -9.90
C ALA A 123 -14.09 14.00 -8.44
N ASP A 124 -14.33 15.23 -7.99
CA ASP A 124 -14.22 15.57 -6.58
C ASP A 124 -15.35 14.88 -5.78
N PRO A 125 -15.06 14.16 -4.68
CA PRO A 125 -16.06 13.52 -3.84
C PRO A 125 -16.94 14.51 -3.06
N SER A 126 -16.56 15.78 -2.99
CA SER A 126 -17.45 16.88 -2.60
C SER A 126 -18.10 17.42 -3.88
N GLY A 127 -19.42 17.27 -3.99
CA GLY A 127 -20.20 17.57 -5.21
C GLY A 127 -20.27 19.04 -5.64
N GLU A 128 -19.14 19.73 -5.69
CA GLU A 128 -19.00 21.12 -6.14
C GLU A 128 -18.16 21.25 -7.42
N ALA A 129 -17.90 20.15 -8.15
CA ALA A 129 -17.53 20.24 -9.56
C ALA A 129 -18.78 20.49 -10.41
N ALA A 130 -19.38 21.67 -10.19
CA ALA A 130 -20.32 22.28 -11.10
C ALA A 130 -19.73 22.29 -12.52
N LEU A 131 -20.61 22.11 -13.49
CA LEU A 131 -20.39 21.89 -14.92
C LEU A 131 -19.72 23.06 -15.67
N THR A 132 -18.83 23.83 -15.03
CA THR A 132 -18.18 25.03 -15.58
C THR A 132 -16.66 24.92 -15.74
N GLY A 133 -16.06 23.75 -15.51
CA GLY A 133 -14.60 23.58 -15.59
C GLY A 133 -14.20 22.17 -16.01
N ALA A 134 -14.71 21.68 -17.14
CA ALA A 134 -14.19 20.45 -17.73
C ALA A 134 -12.66 20.59 -17.85
N PRO A 135 -11.86 19.73 -17.17
CA PRO A 135 -10.41 19.83 -17.26
C PRO A 135 -10.03 19.67 -18.73
N SER A 136 -9.19 20.59 -19.22
CA SER A 136 -8.69 20.49 -20.59
C SER A 136 -7.99 19.14 -20.76
N ILE A 137 -7.96 18.61 -21.98
CA ILE A 137 -7.23 17.36 -22.30
C ILE A 137 -5.77 17.44 -21.79
N ALA A 138 -5.18 18.64 -21.82
CA ALA A 138 -3.85 18.91 -21.28
C ALA A 138 -3.79 18.74 -19.76
N GLN A 139 -4.81 19.15 -19.00
CA GLN A 139 -4.84 19.06 -17.55
C GLN A 139 -5.05 17.61 -17.07
N ILE A 140 -5.89 16.84 -17.76
CA ILE A 140 -6.02 15.40 -17.54
C ILE A 140 -4.69 14.70 -17.83
N ALA A 141 -4.03 15.04 -18.96
CA ALA A 141 -2.73 14.49 -19.31
C ALA A 141 -1.64 14.81 -18.27
N LEU A 142 -1.64 16.03 -17.71
CA LEU A 142 -0.72 16.42 -16.64
C LEU A 142 -0.99 15.68 -15.32
N ASN A 143 -2.26 15.46 -14.96
CA ASN A 143 -2.62 14.69 -13.76
C ASN A 143 -2.21 13.21 -13.91
N VAL A 144 -2.53 12.58 -15.06
CA VAL A 144 -2.08 11.21 -15.37
C VAL A 144 -0.56 11.11 -15.33
N LEU A 145 0.13 12.09 -15.91
CA LEU A 145 1.59 12.12 -15.93
C LEU A 145 2.17 12.21 -14.51
N ASN A 146 1.65 13.11 -13.67
CA ASN A 146 2.11 13.27 -12.29
C ASN A 146 1.88 11.99 -11.48
N PHE A 147 0.76 11.30 -11.69
CA PHE A 147 0.49 9.99 -11.09
C PHE A 147 1.48 8.91 -11.52
N LEU A 148 1.71 8.76 -12.84
CA LEU A 148 2.71 7.82 -13.35
C LEU A 148 4.11 8.15 -12.82
N LEU A 149 4.45 9.44 -12.71
CA LEU A 149 5.73 9.88 -12.16
C LEU A 149 5.87 9.64 -10.66
N SER A 150 4.79 9.79 -9.89
CA SER A 150 4.75 9.47 -8.47
C SER A 150 5.14 8.00 -8.26
N ILE A 151 4.49 7.09 -9.00
CA ILE A 151 4.77 5.64 -8.94
C ILE A 151 6.19 5.32 -9.44
N ALA A 152 6.55 5.83 -10.62
CA ALA A 152 7.87 5.60 -11.21
C ALA A 152 9.01 6.16 -10.35
N GLY A 153 8.79 7.29 -9.68
CA GLY A 153 9.72 7.91 -8.76
C GLY A 153 9.94 7.06 -7.52
N VAL A 154 8.86 6.63 -6.86
CA VAL A 154 8.94 5.76 -5.67
C VAL A 154 9.62 4.43 -6.00
N LEU A 155 9.21 3.76 -7.09
CA LEU A 155 9.84 2.52 -7.53
C LEU A 155 11.31 2.71 -7.94
N GLY A 156 11.62 3.82 -8.60
CA GLY A 156 12.98 4.19 -9.00
C GLY A 156 13.91 4.32 -7.81
N ILE A 157 13.47 5.00 -6.75
CA ILE A 157 14.24 5.16 -5.51
C ILE A 157 14.46 3.80 -4.83
N ILE A 158 13.42 2.96 -4.73
CA ILE A 158 13.52 1.62 -4.12
C ILE A 158 14.54 0.75 -4.85
N MET A 159 14.49 0.74 -6.19
CA MET A 159 15.43 -0.02 -7.02
C MET A 159 16.87 0.50 -6.90
N LEU A 160 17.05 1.82 -6.78
CA LEU A 160 18.37 2.41 -6.56
C LEU A 160 18.97 2.00 -5.21
N VAL A 161 18.17 2.04 -4.14
CA VAL A 161 18.60 1.61 -2.80
C VAL A 161 18.92 0.12 -2.79
N ALA A 162 18.08 -0.72 -3.40
CA ALA A 162 18.32 -2.17 -3.50
C ALA A 162 19.61 -2.48 -4.27
N ALA A 163 19.87 -1.79 -5.38
CA ALA A 163 21.10 -1.93 -6.15
C ALA A 163 22.34 -1.48 -5.35
N GLY A 164 22.21 -0.39 -4.58
CA GLY A 164 23.28 0.11 -3.71
C GLY A 164 23.64 -0.88 -2.60
N ILE A 165 22.64 -1.45 -1.92
CA ILE A 165 22.87 -2.50 -0.90
C ILE A 165 23.54 -3.71 -1.55
N ALA A 166 23.02 -4.18 -2.69
CA ALA A 166 23.59 -5.32 -3.41
C ALA A 166 25.07 -5.10 -3.77
N TYR A 167 25.43 -3.90 -4.24
CA TYR A 167 26.80 -3.53 -4.57
C TYR A 167 27.72 -3.58 -3.34
N LEU A 168 27.28 -3.01 -2.21
CA LEU A 168 28.06 -2.97 -0.97
C LEU A 168 28.21 -4.36 -0.33
N THR A 169 27.20 -5.22 -0.47
CA THR A 169 27.21 -6.58 0.10
C THR A 169 27.95 -7.62 -0.74
N ALA A 170 28.36 -7.28 -1.98
CA ALA A 170 28.94 -8.24 -2.92
C ALA A 170 30.31 -8.82 -2.49
N ALA A 171 30.99 -8.23 -1.49
CA ALA A 171 32.18 -8.76 -0.83
C ALA A 171 33.28 -9.31 -1.77
N GLY A 172 33.45 -8.69 -2.95
CA GLY A 172 34.46 -9.09 -3.94
C GLY A 172 34.03 -10.18 -4.94
N ASN A 173 32.78 -10.67 -4.89
CA ASN A 173 32.24 -11.56 -5.91
C ASN A 173 31.89 -10.78 -7.18
N GLU A 174 32.65 -10.97 -8.25
CA GLU A 174 32.47 -10.26 -9.53
C GLU A 174 31.07 -10.41 -10.12
N GLY A 175 30.42 -11.57 -9.99
CA GLY A 175 29.07 -11.81 -10.51
C GLY A 175 28.00 -10.99 -9.80
N GLN A 176 28.13 -10.79 -8.48
CA GLN A 176 27.22 -9.94 -7.72
C GLN A 176 27.45 -8.45 -8.01
N ILE A 177 28.71 -8.05 -8.19
CA ILE A 177 29.07 -6.68 -8.58
C ILE A 177 28.51 -6.35 -9.97
N GLU A 178 28.61 -7.26 -10.94
CA GLU A 178 28.07 -7.04 -12.28
C GLU A 178 26.54 -6.92 -12.27
N THR A 179 25.88 -7.78 -11.50
CA THR A 179 24.42 -7.75 -11.32
C THR A 179 23.96 -6.44 -10.71
N ALA A 180 24.63 -5.97 -9.65
CA ALA A 180 24.34 -4.68 -9.04
C ALA A 180 24.53 -3.51 -10.03
N LYS A 181 25.62 -3.51 -10.81
CA LYS A 181 25.86 -2.49 -11.85
C LYS A 181 24.78 -2.50 -12.94
N LYS A 182 24.30 -3.68 -13.37
CA LYS A 182 23.18 -3.77 -14.33
C LYS A 182 21.92 -3.18 -13.73
N MET A 183 21.60 -3.52 -12.48
CA MET A 183 20.44 -3.01 -11.76
C MET A 183 20.47 -1.47 -11.63
N THR A 184 21.63 -0.90 -11.25
CA THR A 184 21.80 0.55 -11.17
C THR A 184 21.62 1.23 -12.53
N LYS A 185 22.17 0.66 -13.62
CA LYS A 185 22.01 1.21 -14.98
C LYS A 185 20.54 1.28 -15.39
N TRP A 186 19.79 0.20 -15.18
CA TRP A 186 18.35 0.17 -15.50
C TRP A 186 17.54 1.16 -14.65
N ALA A 187 17.87 1.30 -13.36
CA ALA A 187 17.22 2.27 -12.48
C ALA A 187 17.47 3.73 -12.94
N ILE A 188 18.72 4.07 -13.29
CA ILE A 188 19.06 5.41 -13.79
C ILE A 188 18.33 5.72 -15.10
N ILE A 189 18.29 4.77 -16.03
CA ILE A 189 17.58 4.94 -17.31
C ILE A 189 16.08 5.16 -17.07
N GLY A 190 15.45 4.39 -16.17
CA GLY A 190 14.04 4.56 -15.83
C GLY A 190 13.73 5.95 -15.27
N ILE A 191 14.56 6.45 -14.35
CA ILE A 191 14.40 7.80 -13.77
C ILE A 191 14.62 8.87 -14.84
N ALA A 192 15.64 8.72 -15.70
CA ALA A 192 15.91 9.66 -16.78
C ALA A 192 14.74 9.75 -17.78
N VAL A 193 14.14 8.61 -18.14
CA VAL A 193 12.96 8.57 -19.02
C VAL A 193 11.74 9.23 -18.36
N ALA A 194 11.51 8.97 -17.06
CA ALA A 194 10.41 9.59 -16.32
C ALA A 194 10.53 11.12 -16.26
N LEU A 195 11.74 11.63 -15.96
CA LEU A 195 12.01 13.08 -15.96
C LEU A 195 11.90 13.69 -17.36
N GLY A 196 12.34 12.97 -18.40
CA GLY A 196 12.19 13.39 -19.80
C GLY A 196 10.73 13.49 -20.23
N ALA A 197 9.90 12.52 -19.85
CA ALA A 197 8.46 12.53 -20.13
C ALA A 197 7.75 13.73 -19.50
N LEU A 198 8.11 14.09 -18.25
CA LEU A 198 7.58 15.28 -17.58
C LEU A 198 7.82 16.54 -18.41
N VAL A 199 9.07 16.76 -18.83
CA VAL A 199 9.48 17.97 -19.56
C VAL A 199 8.74 18.06 -20.89
N LEU A 200 8.66 16.96 -21.65
CA LEU A 200 7.99 16.93 -22.96
C LEU A 200 6.50 17.26 -22.84
N VAL A 201 5.78 16.63 -21.89
CA VAL A 201 4.34 16.85 -21.75
C VAL A 201 4.03 18.25 -21.21
N LYS A 202 4.81 18.78 -20.25
CA LYS A 202 4.64 20.16 -19.78
C LYS A 202 4.85 21.18 -20.90
N GLN A 203 5.82 20.94 -21.78
CA GLN A 203 6.06 21.81 -22.92
C GLN A 203 4.88 21.80 -23.88
N VAL A 204 4.34 20.63 -24.22
CA VAL A 204 3.17 20.52 -25.08
C VAL A 204 1.93 21.13 -24.42
N ALA A 205 1.74 20.92 -23.11
CA ALA A 205 0.60 21.45 -22.37
C ALA A 205 0.60 22.99 -22.26
N ASN A 206 1.77 23.64 -22.23
CA ASN A 206 1.89 25.11 -22.24
C ASN A 206 1.70 25.72 -23.64
N PHE A 207 1.75 24.91 -24.70
CA PHE A 207 1.56 25.38 -26.07
C PHE A 207 0.09 25.44 -26.50
N PHE A 208 -0.82 24.83 -25.73
CA PHE A 208 -2.27 24.83 -25.92
C PHE A 208 -2.95 25.66 -24.85
#